data_AF-A0A968GZH5-F1
#
_entry.id   AF-A0A968GZH5-F1
#
_cell.length_a   1.000
_cell.length_b   1.000
_cell.length_c   1.000
_cell.angle_alpha   90.00
_cell.angle_beta   90.00
_cell.angle_gamma   90.00
#
_symmetry.space_group_name_H-M   'P 1'
#
loop_
_entity.id
_entity.type
_entity.pdbx_description
1 polymer ?
#
loop_
_entity_poly.entity_id
_entity_poly.type
_entity_poly.pdbx_seq_one_letter_code
_entity_poly.pdbx_strand_id
1 'polypeptide(L)'
;RRPGTAALVRDQVGYATRAMWRSRVVLVFTFILPLLWLVVIGLMAGNDAVDESSGVRVMQFATPMAVVLSLLLTAYPPVAHNLALAREGQILKRVRGTPVPMWAYLLGRVGAAVTLSAAAIVVMLALGVVAYGVQIQTETLAATIVTLGFGIACLAALGLAVGALASSGTMAQTFAIASAMVVAFLSGLMTFGLTPPAWMDSVGSFFPVRYLLEPLQDQFNPFLEGGRWDLTALVVLAAWGVAAVVVAAWGLRRQPVSKGPSAVRTRPAAGRGVEVSEMVRPSSMSLVLDQVRWATTAARRDAGWVFFAIAMPVGLYALMAMQLTDAEFRPRGMAFAVYFAVGMAAYGAAVTAFVNMPEAVATGRDRLLLKRLRGTPLAPWQYLAGRTTSVLWIALITALLVFALGVAYFGVELAPANVPLGLAVLLFGTLTLAACGYALAAILPSGRAIGVVAVAILLPLAFISDVFPFGGTMPDWLTAIASAFPLIHFVHALAGALSPSQATLEWLDLAVLAAWLVGASLVAVRRFRWMPTR
;
A
#
# COMPACT_ATOMS: atom_id res chain seq x y z
N ARG A 1 -3.39 -5.63 -46.69
CA ARG A 1 -4.72 -5.71 -46.05
C ARG A 1 -4.64 -5.02 -44.69
N ARG A 2 -5.55 -4.11 -44.33
CA ARG A 2 -5.58 -3.55 -42.97
C ARG A 2 -5.86 -4.70 -41.99
N PRO A 3 -5.13 -4.82 -40.87
CA PRO A 3 -5.41 -5.86 -39.88
C PRO A 3 -6.86 -5.73 -39.40
N GLY A 4 -7.55 -6.86 -39.27
CA GLY A 4 -8.91 -6.89 -38.72
C GLY A 4 -8.94 -6.35 -37.29
N THR A 5 -10.08 -5.79 -36.88
CA THR A 5 -10.28 -5.22 -35.54
C THR A 5 -9.97 -6.21 -34.41
N ALA A 6 -10.35 -7.47 -34.56
CA ALA A 6 -10.03 -8.53 -33.61
C ALA A 6 -8.52 -8.81 -33.51
N ALA A 7 -7.80 -8.76 -34.63
CA ALA A 7 -6.34 -8.93 -34.65
C ALA A 7 -5.65 -7.76 -33.91
N LEU A 8 -6.12 -6.53 -34.12
CA LEU A 8 -5.62 -5.35 -33.41
C LEU A 8 -5.82 -5.47 -31.89
N VAL A 9 -7.01 -5.88 -31.43
CA VAL A 9 -7.28 -6.07 -30.00
C VAL A 9 -6.37 -7.15 -29.43
N ARG A 10 -6.28 -8.31 -30.09
CA ARG A 10 -5.41 -9.42 -29.66
C ARG A 10 -3.95 -8.98 -29.54
N ASP A 11 -3.45 -8.24 -30.52
CA ASP A 11 -2.06 -7.77 -30.52
C ASP A 11 -1.83 -6.74 -29.40
N GLN A 12 -2.80 -5.86 -29.13
CA GLN A 12 -2.75 -4.92 -28.00
C GLN A 12 -2.78 -5.63 -26.65
N VAL A 13 -3.65 -6.64 -26.48
CA VAL A 13 -3.68 -7.49 -25.27
C VAL A 13 -2.33 -8.18 -25.10
N GLY A 14 -1.80 -8.81 -26.16
CA GLY A 14 -0.51 -9.50 -26.12
C GLY A 14 0.66 -8.57 -25.77
N TYR A 15 0.67 -7.35 -26.31
CA TYR A 15 1.67 -6.33 -25.97
C TYR A 15 1.54 -5.89 -24.50
N ALA A 16 0.35 -5.51 -24.07
CA ALA A 16 0.11 -5.01 -22.73
C ALA A 16 0.40 -6.09 -21.67
N THR A 17 0.02 -7.34 -21.93
CA THR A 17 0.33 -8.50 -21.09
C THR A 17 1.83 -8.69 -20.97
N ARG A 18 2.57 -8.74 -22.10
CA ARG A 18 4.05 -8.84 -22.09
C ARG A 18 4.72 -7.69 -21.35
N ALA A 19 4.19 -6.47 -21.45
CA ALA A 19 4.73 -5.32 -20.73
C ALA A 19 4.55 -5.48 -19.20
N MET A 20 3.41 -5.99 -18.74
CA MET A 20 3.15 -6.26 -17.33
C MET A 20 4.03 -7.41 -16.81
N TRP A 21 4.15 -8.51 -17.56
CA TRP A 21 5.01 -9.64 -17.21
C TRP A 21 6.50 -9.29 -17.14
N ARG A 22 6.96 -8.30 -17.89
CA ARG A 22 8.34 -7.80 -17.80
C ARG A 22 8.57 -6.87 -16.61
N SER A 23 7.50 -6.32 -16.03
CA SER A 23 7.56 -5.50 -14.84
C SER A 23 7.61 -6.40 -13.60
N ARG A 24 8.84 -6.68 -13.13
CA ARG A 24 9.06 -7.44 -11.87
C ARG A 24 8.25 -6.88 -10.70
N VAL A 25 8.10 -5.56 -10.67
CA VAL A 25 7.29 -4.82 -9.70
C VAL A 25 5.84 -5.28 -9.72
N VAL A 26 5.22 -5.27 -10.90
CA VAL A 26 3.81 -5.65 -11.05
C VAL A 26 3.62 -7.10 -10.65
N LEU A 27 4.54 -8.01 -11.04
CA LEU A 27 4.45 -9.42 -10.68
C LEU A 27 4.50 -9.65 -9.16
N VAL A 28 5.43 -9.01 -8.45
CA VAL A 28 5.55 -9.13 -6.99
C VAL A 28 4.23 -8.74 -6.31
N PHE A 29 3.68 -7.57 -6.61
CA PHE A 29 2.44 -7.12 -5.96
C PHE A 29 1.20 -7.89 -6.40
N THR A 30 1.17 -8.37 -7.63
CA THR A 30 0.03 -9.10 -8.18
C THR A 30 -0.09 -10.49 -7.57
N PHE A 31 1.03 -11.21 -7.45
CA PHE A 31 1.04 -12.61 -7.03
C PHE A 31 1.42 -12.76 -5.56
N ILE A 32 2.50 -12.11 -5.11
CA ILE A 32 3.06 -12.40 -3.79
C ILE A 32 2.17 -11.86 -2.67
N LEU A 33 1.62 -10.65 -2.80
CA LEU A 33 0.83 -10.05 -1.73
C LEU A 33 -0.44 -10.85 -1.37
N PRO A 34 -1.34 -11.21 -2.31
CA PRO A 34 -2.51 -12.02 -1.96
C PRO A 34 -2.15 -13.41 -1.43
N LEU A 35 -1.10 -14.05 -1.99
CA LEU A 35 -0.61 -15.33 -1.48
C LEU A 35 -0.05 -15.19 -0.06
N LEU A 36 0.70 -14.12 0.20
CA LEU A 36 1.22 -13.81 1.52
C LEU A 36 0.09 -13.62 2.52
N TRP A 37 -0.95 -12.87 2.15
CA TRP A 37 -2.12 -12.70 2.99
C TRP A 37 -2.75 -14.06 3.34
N LEU A 38 -2.97 -14.94 2.34
CA LEU A 38 -3.53 -16.28 2.58
C LEU A 38 -2.62 -17.12 3.46
N VAL A 39 -1.30 -17.06 3.24
CA VAL A 39 -0.31 -17.81 4.02
C VAL A 39 -0.26 -17.35 5.47
N VAL A 40 -0.22 -16.04 5.69
CA VAL A 40 -0.21 -15.46 7.02
C VAL A 40 -1.49 -15.85 7.76
N ILE A 41 -2.66 -15.71 7.15
CA ILE A 41 -3.92 -16.09 7.78
C ILE A 41 -3.93 -17.58 8.11
N GLY A 42 -3.48 -18.46 7.21
CA GLY A 42 -3.41 -19.90 7.49
C GLY A 42 -2.42 -20.26 8.61
N LEU A 43 -1.32 -19.51 8.75
CA LEU A 43 -0.35 -19.70 9.83
C LEU A 43 -0.83 -19.15 11.18
N MET A 44 -1.63 -18.08 11.16
CA MET A 44 -2.09 -17.40 12.38
C MET A 44 -3.44 -17.92 12.89
N ALA A 45 -4.41 -18.10 12.00
CA ALA A 45 -5.74 -18.62 12.32
C ALA A 45 -5.77 -20.15 12.40
N GLY A 46 -4.72 -20.82 11.89
CA GLY A 46 -4.70 -22.27 11.75
C GLY A 46 -5.48 -22.75 10.52
N ASN A 47 -5.51 -24.07 10.34
CA ASN A 47 -6.24 -24.72 9.25
C ASN A 47 -7.01 -25.95 9.73
N ASP A 48 -7.63 -25.78 10.90
CA ASP A 48 -8.37 -26.85 11.57
C ASP A 48 -9.61 -27.23 10.77
N ALA A 49 -10.06 -28.48 10.95
CA ALA A 49 -11.30 -28.96 10.36
C ALA A 49 -12.47 -28.27 11.08
N VAL A 50 -13.28 -27.55 10.31
CA VAL A 50 -14.56 -26.99 10.76
C VAL A 50 -15.59 -28.10 10.92
N ASP A 51 -15.50 -29.12 10.07
CA ASP A 51 -16.29 -30.34 10.15
C ASP A 51 -15.40 -31.53 9.77
N GLU A 52 -15.16 -32.42 10.74
CA GLU A 52 -14.34 -33.62 10.55
C GLU A 52 -14.96 -34.63 9.57
N SER A 53 -16.29 -34.61 9.40
CA SER A 53 -17.00 -35.57 8.54
C SER A 53 -16.92 -35.22 7.05
N SER A 54 -16.95 -33.92 6.72
CA SER A 54 -16.81 -33.40 5.36
C SER A 54 -15.38 -32.98 4.99
N GLY A 55 -14.47 -32.91 5.97
CA GLY A 55 -13.08 -32.51 5.78
C GLY A 55 -12.90 -31.03 5.43
N VAL A 56 -13.93 -30.20 5.70
CA VAL A 56 -13.94 -28.77 5.41
C VAL A 56 -13.11 -28.04 6.45
N ARG A 57 -12.26 -27.11 6.02
CA ARG A 57 -11.28 -26.42 6.87
C ARG A 57 -11.54 -24.93 6.95
N VAL A 58 -11.01 -24.26 7.98
CA VAL A 58 -11.17 -22.80 8.18
C VAL A 58 -10.76 -22.00 6.94
N MET A 59 -9.68 -22.43 6.26
CA MET A 59 -9.17 -21.74 5.07
C MET A 59 -10.10 -21.82 3.85
N GLN A 60 -11.11 -22.69 3.87
CA GLN A 60 -12.19 -22.69 2.87
C GLN A 60 -12.87 -21.31 2.78
N PHE A 61 -13.09 -20.66 3.93
CA PHE A 61 -13.79 -19.38 4.03
C PHE A 61 -12.87 -18.16 3.87
N ALA A 62 -11.57 -18.32 4.14
CA ALA A 62 -10.57 -17.26 3.93
C ALA A 62 -10.13 -17.12 2.47
N THR A 63 -10.12 -18.23 1.72
CA THR A 63 -9.70 -18.26 0.31
C THR A 63 -10.48 -17.31 -0.61
N PRO A 64 -11.83 -17.24 -0.59
CA PRO A 64 -12.55 -16.27 -1.41
C PRO A 64 -12.20 -14.82 -1.05
N MET A 65 -11.93 -14.50 0.22
CA MET A 65 -11.46 -13.15 0.62
C MET A 65 -10.12 -12.80 -0.03
N ALA A 66 -9.18 -13.75 -0.03
CA ALA A 66 -7.89 -13.60 -0.69
C ALA A 66 -8.04 -13.40 -2.21
N VAL A 67 -8.95 -14.15 -2.84
CA VAL A 67 -9.33 -14.01 -4.26
C VAL A 67 -9.84 -12.62 -4.57
N VAL A 68 -10.78 -12.10 -3.79
CA VAL A 68 -11.29 -10.73 -3.97
C VAL A 68 -10.20 -9.70 -3.78
N LEU A 69 -9.35 -9.85 -2.76
CA LEU A 69 -8.23 -8.95 -2.51
C LEU A 69 -7.25 -8.93 -3.69
N SER A 70 -6.92 -10.10 -4.25
CA SER A 70 -6.09 -10.19 -5.46
C SER A 70 -6.74 -9.50 -6.64
N LEU A 71 -8.03 -9.76 -6.90
CA LEU A 71 -8.74 -9.09 -7.98
C LEU A 71 -8.71 -7.57 -7.83
N LEU A 72 -8.98 -7.09 -6.63
CA LEU A 72 -8.99 -5.67 -6.31
C LEU A 72 -7.62 -5.03 -6.52
N LEU A 73 -6.52 -5.70 -6.18
CA LEU A 73 -5.17 -5.14 -6.36
C LEU A 73 -4.60 -5.32 -7.77
N THR A 74 -5.10 -6.27 -8.55
CA THR A 74 -4.57 -6.61 -9.89
C THR A 74 -5.35 -5.97 -11.03
N ALA A 75 -6.68 -5.91 -10.92
CA ALA A 75 -7.55 -5.38 -11.96
C ALA A 75 -7.72 -3.86 -11.88
N TYR A 76 -7.60 -3.25 -10.69
CA TYR A 76 -7.93 -1.84 -10.48
C TYR A 76 -6.71 -0.89 -10.51
N PRO A 77 -5.75 -0.91 -9.57
CA PRO A 77 -4.63 0.04 -9.57
C PRO A 77 -3.71 0.02 -10.80
N PRO A 78 -3.29 -1.14 -11.34
CA PRO A 78 -2.42 -1.16 -12.51
C PRO A 78 -3.08 -0.57 -13.75
N VAL A 79 -4.39 -0.75 -13.93
CA VAL A 79 -5.14 -0.19 -15.06
C VAL A 79 -5.21 1.34 -14.93
N ALA A 80 -5.52 1.85 -13.74
CA ALA A 80 -5.53 3.29 -13.46
C ALA A 80 -4.17 3.93 -13.72
N HIS A 81 -3.11 3.34 -13.16
CA HIS A 81 -1.75 3.81 -13.32
C HIS A 81 -1.30 3.83 -14.78
N ASN A 82 -1.46 2.72 -15.49
CA ASN A 82 -0.98 2.58 -16.86
C ASN A 82 -1.72 3.51 -17.84
N LEU A 83 -3.02 3.73 -17.64
CA LEU A 83 -3.78 4.67 -18.46
C LEU A 83 -3.33 6.11 -18.19
N ALA A 84 -3.19 6.50 -16.91
CA ALA A 84 -2.74 7.83 -16.54
C ALA A 84 -1.30 8.11 -17.00
N LEU A 85 -0.39 7.13 -16.89
CA LEU A 85 0.96 7.24 -17.45
C LEU A 85 0.95 7.39 -18.98
N ALA A 86 0.09 6.64 -19.68
CA ALA A 86 -0.05 6.76 -21.13
C ALA A 86 -0.57 8.14 -21.55
N ARG A 87 -1.40 8.77 -20.70
CA ARG A 87 -1.86 10.15 -20.89
C ARG A 87 -0.75 11.14 -20.63
N GLU A 88 -0.07 11.03 -19.50
CA GLU A 88 1.04 11.89 -19.08
C GLU A 88 2.15 11.93 -20.14
N GLY A 89 2.60 10.75 -20.61
CA GLY A 89 3.60 10.59 -21.65
C GLY A 89 3.13 10.90 -23.08
N GLN A 90 1.91 11.41 -23.25
CA GLN A 90 1.30 11.72 -24.56
C GLN A 90 1.22 10.51 -25.52
N ILE A 91 1.28 9.28 -24.99
CA ILE A 91 1.19 8.05 -25.78
C ILE A 91 -0.20 7.97 -26.44
N LEU A 92 -1.26 8.40 -25.75
CA LEU A 92 -2.61 8.41 -26.35
C LEU A 92 -2.72 9.31 -27.59
N LYS A 93 -1.97 10.42 -27.65
CA LYS A 93 -1.92 11.27 -28.85
C LYS A 93 -1.24 10.55 -30.01
N ARG A 94 -0.16 9.81 -29.72
CA ARG A 94 0.54 8.99 -30.72
C ARG A 94 -0.36 7.86 -31.23
N VAL A 95 -1.09 7.18 -30.34
CA VAL A 95 -2.06 6.12 -30.69
C VAL A 95 -3.17 6.68 -31.60
N ARG A 96 -3.68 7.89 -31.35
CA ARG A 96 -4.67 8.55 -32.24
C ARG A 96 -4.14 8.82 -33.65
N GLY A 97 -2.83 8.91 -33.84
CA GLY A 97 -2.19 9.03 -35.15
C GLY A 97 -1.95 7.69 -35.86
N THR A 98 -2.25 6.56 -35.20
CA THR A 98 -2.14 5.21 -35.77
C THR A 98 -3.51 4.69 -36.21
N PRO A 99 -3.58 3.65 -37.07
CA PRO A 99 -4.83 2.99 -37.40
C PRO A 99 -5.48 2.22 -36.22
N VAL A 100 -4.89 2.23 -35.03
CA VAL A 100 -5.44 1.55 -33.84
C VAL A 100 -6.51 2.44 -33.19
N PRO A 101 -7.79 2.02 -33.18
CA PRO A 101 -8.82 2.81 -32.53
C PRO A 101 -8.65 2.81 -31.00
N MET A 102 -9.05 3.91 -30.35
CA MET A 102 -8.86 4.09 -28.91
C MET A 102 -9.52 2.97 -28.07
N TRP A 103 -10.69 2.48 -28.49
CA TRP A 103 -11.36 1.38 -27.80
C TRP A 103 -10.53 0.08 -27.85
N ALA A 104 -9.83 -0.21 -28.95
CA ALA A 104 -8.99 -1.40 -29.06
C ALA A 104 -7.75 -1.29 -28.16
N TYR A 105 -7.19 -0.08 -28.01
CA TYR A 105 -6.14 0.18 -27.05
C TYR A 105 -6.60 -0.03 -25.60
N LEU A 106 -7.77 0.49 -25.23
CA LEU A 106 -8.33 0.34 -23.89
C LEU A 106 -8.69 -1.12 -23.59
N LEU A 107 -9.31 -1.83 -24.54
CA LEU A 107 -9.54 -3.27 -24.43
C LEU A 107 -8.22 -4.06 -24.31
N GLY A 108 -7.15 -3.60 -24.95
CA GLY A 108 -5.81 -4.17 -24.74
C GLY A 108 -5.34 -4.10 -23.28
N ARG A 109 -5.59 -2.97 -22.61
CA ARG A 109 -5.25 -2.77 -21.19
C ARG A 109 -6.14 -3.59 -20.27
N VAL A 110 -7.45 -3.62 -20.53
CA VAL A 110 -8.41 -4.43 -19.76
C VAL A 110 -8.12 -5.91 -19.95
N GLY A 111 -7.88 -6.37 -21.18
CA GLY A 111 -7.54 -7.76 -21.46
C GLY A 111 -6.23 -8.19 -20.79
N ALA A 112 -5.22 -7.32 -20.74
CA ALA A 112 -4.01 -7.61 -19.96
C ALA A 112 -4.29 -7.75 -18.46
N ALA A 113 -5.14 -6.90 -17.89
CA ALA A 113 -5.57 -7.03 -16.50
C ALA A 113 -6.33 -8.35 -16.27
N VAL A 114 -7.26 -8.70 -17.16
CA VAL A 114 -7.98 -9.99 -17.11
C VAL A 114 -7.02 -11.18 -17.13
N THR A 115 -6.05 -11.19 -18.05
CA THR A 115 -5.08 -12.30 -18.12
C THR A 115 -4.24 -12.42 -16.85
N LEU A 116 -3.87 -11.27 -16.25
CA LEU A 116 -3.04 -11.25 -15.06
C LEU A 116 -3.83 -11.65 -13.81
N SER A 117 -5.06 -11.15 -13.67
CA SER A 117 -5.99 -11.53 -12.61
C SER A 117 -6.36 -13.02 -12.69
N ALA A 118 -6.63 -13.55 -13.88
CA ALA A 118 -6.88 -14.98 -14.07
C ALA A 118 -5.67 -15.82 -13.63
N ALA A 119 -4.46 -15.44 -14.01
CA ALA A 119 -3.24 -16.10 -13.55
C ALA A 119 -3.10 -16.04 -12.03
N ALA A 120 -3.36 -14.88 -11.41
CA ALA A 120 -3.28 -14.71 -9.96
C ALA A 120 -4.32 -15.57 -9.22
N ILE A 121 -5.56 -15.64 -9.72
CA ILE A 121 -6.62 -16.51 -9.20
C ILE A 121 -6.18 -17.98 -9.28
N VAL A 122 -5.68 -18.44 -10.43
CA VAL A 122 -5.25 -19.84 -10.59
C VAL A 122 -4.14 -20.18 -9.60
N VAL A 123 -3.12 -19.33 -9.46
CA VAL A 123 -2.03 -19.57 -8.51
C VAL A 123 -2.54 -19.59 -7.07
N MET A 124 -3.49 -18.71 -6.72
CA MET A 124 -4.03 -18.63 -5.37
C MET A 124 -4.97 -19.78 -5.02
N LEU A 125 -5.84 -20.20 -5.96
CA LEU A 125 -6.66 -21.40 -5.78
C LEU A 125 -5.81 -22.66 -5.73
N ALA A 126 -4.75 -22.75 -6.54
CA ALA A 126 -3.80 -23.86 -6.47
C ALA A 126 -3.13 -23.93 -5.09
N LEU A 127 -2.70 -22.79 -4.55
CA LEU A 127 -2.17 -22.73 -3.18
C LEU A 127 -3.23 -23.14 -2.14
N GLY A 128 -4.46 -22.62 -2.25
CA GLY A 128 -5.57 -22.98 -1.36
C GLY A 128 -5.85 -24.48 -1.36
N VAL A 129 -5.94 -25.10 -2.53
CA VAL A 129 -6.21 -26.54 -2.64
C VAL A 129 -5.03 -27.37 -2.12
N VAL A 130 -3.81 -27.06 -2.56
CA VAL A 130 -2.62 -27.89 -2.26
C VAL A 130 -2.14 -27.72 -0.82
N ALA A 131 -2.04 -26.48 -0.33
CA ALA A 131 -1.50 -26.21 1.00
C ALA A 131 -2.58 -26.25 2.09
N TYR A 132 -3.81 -25.85 1.76
CA TYR A 132 -4.87 -25.67 2.74
C TYR A 132 -6.06 -26.63 2.59
N GLY A 133 -6.07 -27.51 1.59
CA GLY A 133 -7.14 -28.49 1.39
C GLY A 133 -8.48 -27.86 1.00
N VAL A 134 -8.45 -26.68 0.37
CA VAL A 134 -9.66 -25.99 -0.10
C VAL A 134 -10.37 -26.85 -1.14
N GLN A 135 -11.64 -27.12 -0.91
CA GLN A 135 -12.49 -27.92 -1.79
C GLN A 135 -13.16 -27.01 -2.82
N ILE A 136 -12.96 -27.31 -4.11
CA ILE A 136 -13.63 -26.61 -5.21
C ILE A 136 -14.92 -27.36 -5.53
N GLN A 137 -16.06 -26.68 -5.38
CA GLN A 137 -17.37 -27.23 -5.65
C GLN A 137 -17.70 -27.14 -7.14
N THR A 138 -17.96 -28.28 -7.78
CA THR A 138 -18.27 -28.34 -9.21
C THR A 138 -19.62 -27.72 -9.56
N GLU A 139 -20.57 -27.75 -8.62
CA GLU A 139 -21.92 -27.20 -8.81
C GLU A 139 -21.93 -25.67 -8.90
N THR A 140 -21.09 -25.00 -8.10
CA THR A 140 -20.99 -23.54 -8.06
C THR A 140 -19.91 -22.99 -9.01
N LEU A 141 -19.08 -23.85 -9.59
CA LEU A 141 -17.94 -23.46 -10.44
C LEU A 141 -18.33 -22.51 -11.58
N ALA A 142 -19.46 -22.77 -12.24
CA ALA A 142 -19.95 -21.91 -13.31
C ALA A 142 -20.31 -20.51 -12.79
N ALA A 143 -21.01 -20.43 -11.65
CA ALA A 143 -21.37 -19.18 -11.01
C ALA A 143 -20.11 -18.43 -10.55
N THR A 144 -19.12 -19.12 -9.98
CA THR A 144 -17.82 -18.55 -9.59
C THR A 144 -17.08 -17.94 -10.78
N ILE A 145 -16.97 -18.64 -11.91
CA ILE A 145 -16.30 -18.11 -13.10
C ILE A 145 -17.00 -16.83 -13.60
N VAL A 146 -18.34 -16.83 -13.61
CA VAL A 146 -19.13 -15.66 -14.05
C VAL A 146 -18.96 -14.49 -13.08
N THR A 147 -19.10 -14.72 -11.77
CA THR A 147 -18.90 -13.69 -10.73
C THR A 147 -17.50 -13.08 -10.81
N LEU A 148 -16.45 -13.90 -10.94
CA LEU A 148 -15.08 -13.41 -11.11
C LEU A 148 -14.91 -12.60 -12.40
N GLY A 149 -15.54 -13.03 -13.51
CA GLY A 149 -15.51 -12.31 -14.78
C GLY A 149 -16.12 -10.91 -14.69
N PHE A 150 -17.30 -10.79 -14.08
CA PHE A 150 -17.96 -9.51 -13.83
C PHE A 150 -17.15 -8.65 -12.85
N GLY A 151 -16.58 -9.25 -11.80
CA GLY A 151 -15.71 -8.58 -10.84
C GLY A 151 -14.48 -7.96 -11.50
N ILE A 152 -13.74 -8.73 -12.30
CA ILE A 152 -12.57 -8.25 -13.05
C ILE A 152 -12.95 -7.11 -13.99
N ALA A 153 -14.03 -7.27 -14.76
CA ALA A 153 -14.48 -6.25 -15.69
C ALA A 153 -14.87 -4.94 -14.98
N CYS A 154 -15.61 -5.04 -13.88
CA CYS A 154 -16.01 -3.91 -13.05
C CYS A 154 -14.79 -3.17 -12.47
N LEU A 155 -13.85 -3.90 -11.86
CA LEU A 155 -12.65 -3.34 -11.24
C LEU A 155 -11.70 -2.72 -12.27
N ALA A 156 -11.54 -3.35 -13.43
CA ALA A 156 -10.77 -2.78 -14.54
C ALA A 156 -11.42 -1.51 -15.10
N ALA A 157 -12.75 -1.47 -15.22
CA ALA A 157 -13.48 -0.28 -15.62
C ALA A 157 -13.32 0.88 -14.62
N LEU A 158 -13.40 0.60 -13.31
CA LEU A 158 -13.06 1.57 -12.27
C LEU A 158 -11.63 2.09 -12.41
N GLY A 159 -10.70 1.20 -12.77
CA GLY A 159 -9.31 1.57 -13.04
C GLY A 159 -9.21 2.55 -14.21
N LEU A 160 -9.94 2.29 -15.29
CA LEU A 160 -10.02 3.21 -16.43
C LEU A 160 -10.62 4.56 -16.02
N ALA A 161 -11.66 4.57 -15.18
CA ALA A 161 -12.29 5.81 -14.70
C ALA A 161 -11.29 6.67 -13.94
N VAL A 162 -10.61 6.10 -12.93
CA VAL A 162 -9.57 6.81 -12.16
C VAL A 162 -8.42 7.26 -13.07
N GLY A 163 -7.95 6.37 -13.95
CA GLY A 163 -6.86 6.67 -14.88
C GLY A 163 -7.21 7.78 -15.89
N ALA A 164 -8.49 7.95 -16.23
CA ALA A 164 -8.99 9.02 -17.10
C ALA A 164 -9.14 10.37 -16.40
N LEU A 165 -9.34 10.38 -15.07
CA LEU A 165 -9.51 11.58 -14.26
C LEU A 165 -8.22 12.08 -13.62
N ALA A 166 -7.29 11.16 -13.31
CA ALA A 166 -6.05 11.49 -12.63
C ALA A 166 -5.14 12.43 -13.44
N SER A 167 -4.36 13.24 -12.72
CA SER A 167 -3.40 14.20 -13.30
C SER A 167 -2.06 13.57 -13.68
N SER A 168 -1.67 12.48 -13.02
CA SER A 168 -0.42 11.74 -13.29
C SER A 168 -0.60 10.24 -13.03
N GLY A 169 0.34 9.45 -13.54
CA GLY A 169 0.38 8.01 -13.26
C GLY A 169 0.46 7.69 -11.77
N THR A 170 1.31 8.41 -11.04
CA THR A 170 1.48 8.23 -9.59
C THR A 170 0.21 8.58 -8.82
N MET A 171 -0.45 9.70 -9.15
CA MET A 171 -1.72 10.08 -8.51
C MET A 171 -2.82 9.04 -8.75
N ALA A 172 -2.91 8.50 -9.97
CA ALA A 172 -3.87 7.45 -10.30
C ALA A 172 -3.63 6.17 -9.48
N GLN A 173 -2.36 5.76 -9.37
CA GLN A 173 -1.96 4.57 -8.61
C GLN A 173 -2.27 4.75 -7.13
N THR A 174 -1.83 5.86 -6.54
CA THR A 174 -2.09 6.20 -5.15
C THR A 174 -3.58 6.15 -4.86
N PHE A 175 -4.39 6.86 -5.64
CA PHE A 175 -5.82 6.94 -5.39
C PHE A 175 -6.48 5.57 -5.53
N ALA A 176 -6.08 4.78 -6.53
CA ALA A 176 -6.63 3.45 -6.74
C ALA A 176 -6.28 2.49 -5.60
N ILE A 177 -5.03 2.45 -5.13
CA ILE A 177 -4.66 1.61 -3.98
C ILE A 177 -5.33 2.10 -2.69
N ALA A 178 -5.39 3.42 -2.50
CA ALA A 178 -6.01 4.02 -1.33
C ALA A 178 -7.51 3.69 -1.23
N SER A 179 -8.24 3.95 -2.32
CA SER A 179 -9.66 3.61 -2.42
C SER A 179 -9.89 2.11 -2.39
N ALA A 180 -9.03 1.29 -3.01
CA ALA A 180 -9.10 -0.17 -2.92
C ALA A 180 -9.05 -0.63 -1.46
N MET A 181 -8.10 -0.12 -0.68
CA MET A 181 -7.94 -0.51 0.72
C MET A 181 -9.18 -0.09 1.54
N VAL A 182 -9.60 1.17 1.44
CA VAL A 182 -10.78 1.67 2.16
C VAL A 182 -12.04 0.88 1.79
N VAL A 183 -12.26 0.64 0.49
CA VAL A 183 -13.41 -0.13 0.01
C VAL A 183 -13.33 -1.59 0.45
N ALA A 184 -12.14 -2.21 0.48
CA ALA A 184 -11.98 -3.58 0.99
C ALA A 184 -12.44 -3.68 2.45
N PHE A 185 -12.03 -2.73 3.30
CA PHE A 185 -12.51 -2.68 4.68
C PHE A 185 -14.02 -2.48 4.74
N LEU A 186 -14.54 -1.41 4.12
CA LEU A 186 -15.97 -1.08 4.17
C LEU A 186 -16.85 -2.21 3.61
N SER A 187 -16.36 -2.99 2.66
CA SER A 187 -17.09 -4.11 2.04
C SER A 187 -16.98 -5.42 2.81
N GLY A 188 -16.39 -5.43 4.02
CA GLY A 188 -16.30 -6.62 4.86
C GLY A 188 -15.15 -7.59 4.52
N LEU A 189 -14.21 -7.20 3.66
CA LEU A 189 -13.10 -8.10 3.26
C LEU A 189 -12.16 -8.43 4.43
N MET A 190 -12.10 -7.54 5.42
CA MET A 190 -11.17 -7.61 6.56
C MET A 190 -11.89 -7.79 7.91
N THR A 191 -13.19 -8.15 7.93
CA THR A 191 -13.95 -8.32 9.17
C THR A 191 -13.75 -9.69 9.81
N PHE A 192 -13.21 -10.70 9.12
CA PHE A 192 -12.88 -12.04 9.67
C PHE A 192 -13.98 -12.66 10.57
N GLY A 193 -15.22 -12.69 10.08
CA GLY A 193 -16.34 -13.25 10.85
C GLY A 193 -16.86 -12.34 11.96
N LEU A 194 -16.28 -11.14 12.14
CA LEU A 194 -16.87 -10.08 12.96
C LEU A 194 -18.02 -9.44 12.20
N THR A 195 -19.10 -9.14 12.92
CA THR A 195 -20.23 -8.38 12.38
C THR A 195 -19.82 -6.91 12.27
N PRO A 196 -19.81 -6.32 11.04
CA PRO A 196 -19.49 -4.90 10.90
C PRO A 196 -20.58 -4.04 11.58
N PRO A 197 -20.22 -2.86 12.11
CA PRO A 197 -21.21 -1.89 12.59
C PRO A 197 -22.25 -1.55 11.52
N ALA A 198 -23.50 -1.28 11.91
CA ALA A 198 -24.60 -1.06 10.96
C ALA A 198 -24.34 0.05 9.92
N TRP A 199 -23.64 1.12 10.31
CA TRP A 199 -23.26 2.19 9.38
C TRP A 199 -22.25 1.71 8.34
N MET A 200 -21.30 0.86 8.75
CA MET A 200 -20.26 0.31 7.88
C MET A 200 -20.88 -0.69 6.92
N ASP A 201 -21.81 -1.52 7.40
CA ASP A 201 -22.60 -2.42 6.57
C ASP A 201 -23.39 -1.65 5.50
N SER A 202 -24.09 -0.59 5.91
CA SER A 202 -24.85 0.29 5.01
C SER A 202 -23.95 0.94 3.94
N VAL A 203 -22.80 1.48 4.33
CA VAL A 203 -21.85 2.10 3.38
C VAL A 203 -21.20 1.05 2.48
N GLY A 204 -20.86 -0.12 3.02
CA GLY A 204 -20.28 -1.25 2.29
C GLY A 204 -21.20 -1.75 1.18
N SER A 205 -22.51 -1.74 1.40
CA SER A 205 -23.53 -2.13 0.42
C SER A 205 -23.59 -1.26 -0.84
N PHE A 206 -22.94 -0.10 -0.84
CA PHE A 206 -22.83 0.75 -2.04
C PHE A 206 -21.73 0.27 -2.99
N PHE A 207 -20.67 -0.34 -2.46
CA PHE A 207 -19.47 -0.64 -3.24
C PHE A 207 -19.53 -2.01 -3.93
N PRO A 208 -18.95 -2.14 -5.12
CA PRO A 208 -19.01 -3.39 -5.90
C PRO A 208 -18.21 -4.53 -5.26
N VAL A 209 -17.26 -4.23 -4.37
CA VAL A 209 -16.42 -5.26 -3.73
C VAL A 209 -17.24 -6.16 -2.80
N ARG A 210 -18.29 -5.64 -2.15
CA ARG A 210 -19.21 -6.46 -1.34
C ARG A 210 -19.93 -7.51 -2.19
N TYR A 211 -20.50 -7.08 -3.31
CA TYR A 211 -21.17 -7.95 -4.29
C TYR A 211 -20.21 -8.85 -5.07
N LEU A 212 -18.91 -8.69 -4.90
CA LEU A 212 -17.92 -9.67 -5.34
C LEU A 212 -17.60 -10.67 -4.22
N LEU A 213 -17.56 -10.21 -2.97
CA LEU A 213 -17.18 -11.01 -1.81
C LEU A 213 -18.27 -11.97 -1.35
N GLU A 214 -19.48 -11.50 -1.06
CA GLU A 214 -20.55 -12.32 -0.47
C GLU A 214 -20.93 -13.51 -1.37
N PRO A 215 -21.15 -13.34 -2.70
CA PRO A 215 -21.45 -14.48 -3.55
C PRO A 215 -20.29 -15.46 -3.65
N LEU A 216 -19.04 -15.00 -3.61
CA LEU A 216 -17.88 -15.90 -3.63
C LEU A 216 -17.75 -16.68 -2.31
N GLN A 217 -18.11 -16.08 -1.17
CA GLN A 217 -18.16 -16.80 0.10
C GLN A 217 -19.24 -17.89 0.07
N ASP A 218 -20.42 -17.59 -0.47
CA ASP A 218 -21.51 -18.56 -0.62
C ASP A 218 -21.13 -19.69 -1.60
N GLN A 219 -20.50 -19.36 -2.73
CA GLN A 219 -20.09 -20.33 -3.74
C GLN A 219 -18.93 -21.24 -3.27
N PHE A 220 -18.13 -20.77 -2.31
CA PHE A 220 -17.08 -21.56 -1.67
C PHE A 220 -17.59 -22.28 -0.41
N ASN A 221 -18.85 -22.13 -0.01
CA ASN A 221 -19.39 -22.77 1.17
C ASN A 221 -20.03 -24.14 0.85
N PRO A 222 -19.41 -25.27 1.24
CA PRO A 222 -19.89 -26.61 0.92
C PRO A 222 -21.17 -27.01 1.66
N PHE A 223 -21.57 -26.26 2.70
CA PHE A 223 -22.81 -26.52 3.44
C PHE A 223 -24.05 -25.95 2.73
N LEU A 224 -23.86 -25.28 1.60
CA LEU A 224 -24.90 -24.59 0.85
C LEU A 224 -25.20 -25.35 -0.46
N GLU A 225 -26.38 -25.96 -0.58
CA GLU A 225 -26.81 -26.72 -1.77
C GLU A 225 -27.10 -25.86 -3.02
N GLY A 226 -26.85 -26.38 -4.23
CA GLY A 226 -27.26 -25.75 -5.49
C GLY A 226 -26.23 -24.77 -6.09
N GLY A 227 -26.55 -24.21 -7.26
CA GLY A 227 -25.57 -23.48 -8.09
C GLY A 227 -25.13 -22.08 -7.59
N ARG A 228 -25.77 -21.54 -6.53
CA ARG A 228 -25.42 -20.25 -5.88
C ARG A 228 -25.18 -19.08 -6.86
N TRP A 229 -26.15 -18.89 -7.75
CA TRP A 229 -26.21 -17.70 -8.62
C TRP A 229 -26.80 -16.51 -7.87
N ASP A 230 -26.06 -15.41 -7.83
CA ASP A 230 -26.56 -14.12 -7.32
C ASP A 230 -26.69 -13.12 -8.48
N LEU A 231 -27.91 -13.02 -9.02
CA LEU A 231 -28.20 -12.08 -10.11
C LEU A 231 -28.12 -10.63 -9.64
N THR A 232 -28.43 -10.35 -8.38
CA THR A 232 -28.36 -8.99 -7.82
C THR A 232 -26.92 -8.51 -7.83
N ALA A 233 -26.00 -9.34 -7.34
CA ALA A 233 -24.57 -9.05 -7.37
C ALA A 233 -24.06 -8.81 -8.80
N LEU A 234 -24.42 -9.68 -9.76
CA LEU A 234 -24.01 -9.52 -11.15
C LEU A 234 -24.54 -8.22 -11.78
N VAL A 235 -25.79 -7.84 -11.48
CA VAL A 235 -26.39 -6.58 -11.95
C VAL A 235 -25.67 -5.38 -11.34
N VAL A 236 -25.35 -5.41 -10.05
CA VAL A 236 -24.63 -4.31 -9.38
C VAL A 236 -23.21 -4.16 -9.94
N LEU A 237 -22.48 -5.27 -10.13
CA LEU A 237 -21.16 -5.28 -10.76
C LEU A 237 -21.23 -4.73 -12.19
N ALA A 238 -22.24 -5.12 -12.96
CA ALA A 238 -22.46 -4.61 -14.31
C ALA A 238 -22.76 -3.10 -14.31
N ALA A 239 -23.62 -2.64 -13.41
CA ALA A 239 -24.00 -1.24 -13.28
C ALA A 239 -22.79 -0.36 -12.92
N TRP A 240 -21.99 -0.79 -11.95
CA TRP A 240 -20.74 -0.12 -11.59
C TRP A 240 -19.73 -0.13 -12.74
N GLY A 241 -19.59 -1.25 -13.44
CA GLY A 241 -18.74 -1.36 -14.63
C GLY A 241 -19.15 -0.37 -15.73
N VAL A 242 -20.44 -0.31 -16.05
CA VAL A 242 -20.99 0.63 -17.04
C VAL A 242 -20.79 2.08 -16.59
N ALA A 243 -21.12 2.41 -15.35
CA ALA A 243 -20.91 3.76 -14.80
C ALA A 243 -19.44 4.17 -14.88
N ALA A 244 -18.51 3.28 -14.53
CA ALA A 244 -17.08 3.54 -14.62
C ALA A 244 -16.61 3.74 -16.06
N VAL A 245 -17.10 2.95 -17.02
CA VAL A 245 -16.82 3.17 -18.46
C VAL A 245 -17.34 4.53 -18.94
N VAL A 246 -18.53 4.93 -18.52
CA VAL A 246 -19.11 6.26 -18.84
C VAL A 246 -18.22 7.38 -18.29
N VAL A 247 -17.80 7.28 -17.03
CA VAL A 247 -16.88 8.25 -16.40
C VAL A 247 -15.53 8.27 -17.12
N ALA A 248 -14.97 7.10 -17.48
CA ALA A 248 -13.73 7.01 -18.21
C ALA A 248 -13.84 7.67 -19.60
N ALA A 249 -14.91 7.40 -20.34
CA ALA A 249 -15.18 8.00 -21.64
C ALA A 249 -15.34 9.53 -21.54
N TRP A 250 -16.03 10.01 -20.52
CA TRP A 250 -16.18 11.43 -20.23
C TRP A 250 -14.84 12.10 -19.90
N GLY A 251 -14.03 11.49 -19.02
CA GLY A 251 -12.71 12.01 -18.64
C GLY A 251 -11.73 12.07 -19.83
N LEU A 252 -11.80 11.10 -20.74
CA LEU A 252 -10.99 11.08 -21.95
C LEU A 252 -11.43 12.11 -23.01
N ARG A 253 -12.71 12.51 -23.02
CA ARG A 253 -13.26 13.55 -23.93
C ARG A 253 -12.88 14.96 -23.52
N ARG A 254 -12.84 15.26 -22.22
CA ARG A 254 -12.64 16.63 -21.69
C ARG A 254 -11.24 17.23 -21.85
N GLN A 255 -10.32 16.58 -22.55
CA GLN A 255 -8.94 17.06 -22.63
C GLN A 255 -8.85 18.29 -23.55
N PRO A 256 -8.51 19.48 -23.03
CA PRO A 256 -8.19 20.62 -23.86
C PRO A 256 -6.95 20.27 -24.69
N VAL A 257 -6.96 20.65 -25.97
CA VAL A 257 -5.72 20.75 -26.76
C VAL A 257 -4.75 21.57 -25.89
N SER A 258 -3.58 21.01 -25.58
CA SER A 258 -2.61 21.70 -24.73
C SER A 258 -2.41 23.10 -25.29
N LYS A 259 -2.70 24.13 -24.49
CA LYS A 259 -2.27 25.49 -24.83
C LYS A 259 -0.78 25.37 -25.15
N GLY A 260 -0.40 25.77 -26.37
CA GLY A 260 1.01 25.87 -26.76
C GLY A 260 1.78 26.64 -25.68
N PRO A 261 3.11 26.45 -25.57
CA PRO A 261 3.90 27.03 -24.50
C PRO A 261 3.44 28.47 -24.26
N SER A 262 2.87 28.73 -23.08
CA SER A 262 2.43 30.07 -22.72
C SER A 262 3.60 30.97 -23.00
N ALA A 263 3.45 31.87 -23.99
CA ALA A 263 4.49 32.81 -24.35
C ALA A 263 4.95 33.43 -23.03
N VAL A 264 6.18 33.13 -22.63
CA VAL A 264 6.78 33.71 -21.45
C VAL A 264 6.80 35.19 -21.77
N ARG A 265 5.85 35.95 -21.23
CA ARG A 265 5.90 37.42 -21.25
C ARG A 265 7.12 37.76 -20.41
N THR A 266 8.27 37.83 -21.05
CA THR A 266 9.45 38.48 -20.51
C THR A 266 9.05 39.93 -20.31
N ARG A 267 8.62 40.27 -19.09
CA ARG A 267 8.57 41.67 -18.68
C ARG A 267 10.00 42.19 -18.84
N PRO A 268 10.24 43.26 -19.62
CA PRO A 268 11.55 43.90 -19.61
C PRO A 268 11.84 44.24 -18.15
N ALA A 269 13.00 43.77 -17.67
CA ALA A 269 13.45 44.04 -16.32
C ALA A 269 13.58 45.56 -16.18
N ALA A 270 12.60 46.21 -15.53
CA ALA A 270 12.76 47.57 -15.08
C ALA A 270 14.01 47.58 -14.19
N GLY A 271 14.98 48.43 -14.51
CA GLY A 271 16.29 48.50 -13.88
C GLY A 271 16.22 48.85 -12.40
N ARG A 272 15.77 47.92 -11.57
CA ARG A 272 16.05 47.90 -10.15
C ARG A 272 17.48 47.42 -10.01
N GLY A 273 18.35 48.30 -9.52
CA GLY A 273 19.70 47.92 -9.13
C GLY A 273 19.66 46.62 -8.34
N VAL A 274 20.50 45.67 -8.74
CA VAL A 274 20.69 44.44 -7.96
C VAL A 274 21.42 44.87 -6.71
N GLU A 275 20.68 45.15 -5.63
CA GLU A 275 21.27 45.23 -4.30
C GLU A 275 21.89 43.86 -4.02
N VAL A 276 23.21 43.82 -4.08
CA VAL A 276 23.99 42.66 -3.66
C VAL A 276 23.86 42.61 -2.14
N SER A 277 22.80 41.96 -1.67
CA SER A 277 22.68 41.58 -0.26
C SER A 277 23.97 40.89 0.13
N GLU A 278 24.63 41.36 1.19
CA GLU A 278 25.82 40.70 1.74
C GLU A 278 25.55 39.19 1.82
N MET A 279 26.42 38.39 1.21
CA MET A 279 26.31 36.93 1.20
C MET A 279 26.65 36.40 2.59
N VAL A 280 25.71 36.54 3.53
CA VAL A 280 25.79 35.88 4.82
C VAL A 280 25.70 34.38 4.57
N ARG A 281 26.79 33.65 4.89
CA ARG A 281 26.79 32.19 4.79
C ARG A 281 25.74 31.65 5.78
N PRO A 282 24.74 30.89 5.31
CA PRO A 282 23.73 30.33 6.19
C PRO A 282 24.39 29.40 7.23
N SER A 283 23.85 29.38 8.45
CA SER A 283 24.37 28.52 9.50
C SER A 283 24.05 27.05 9.19
N SER A 284 24.85 26.13 9.72
CA SER A 284 24.60 24.69 9.56
C SER A 284 23.20 24.29 10.05
N MET A 285 22.75 24.91 11.15
CA MET A 285 21.41 24.66 11.70
C MET A 285 20.31 25.19 10.77
N SER A 286 20.48 26.38 10.18
CA SER A 286 19.48 26.92 9.25
C SER A 286 19.35 26.04 8.01
N LEU A 287 20.47 25.53 7.48
CA LEU A 287 20.47 24.60 6.35
C LEU A 287 19.74 23.28 6.66
N VAL A 288 19.94 22.72 7.86
CA VAL A 288 19.19 21.52 8.29
C VAL A 288 17.70 21.83 8.43
N LEU A 289 17.33 22.94 9.07
CA LEU A 289 15.93 23.34 9.23
C LEU A 289 15.25 23.60 7.88
N ASP A 290 15.94 24.23 6.94
CA ASP A 290 15.44 24.45 5.58
C ASP A 290 15.27 23.13 4.85
N GLN A 291 16.19 22.17 5.03
CA GLN A 291 16.06 20.83 4.50
C GLN A 291 14.87 20.08 5.12
N VAL A 292 14.61 20.22 6.43
CA VAL A 292 13.43 19.67 7.10
C VAL A 292 12.15 20.28 6.52
N ARG A 293 12.09 21.61 6.41
CA ARG A 293 10.94 22.32 5.82
C ARG A 293 10.69 21.86 4.39
N TRP A 294 11.74 21.73 3.58
CA TRP A 294 11.62 21.26 2.21
C TRP A 294 11.13 19.80 2.16
N ALA A 295 11.72 18.91 2.95
CA ALA A 295 11.37 17.48 2.97
C ALA A 295 9.92 17.26 3.44
N THR A 296 9.52 17.93 4.52
CA THR A 296 8.13 17.90 5.02
C THR A 296 7.15 18.50 4.01
N THR A 297 7.49 19.61 3.35
CA THR A 297 6.63 20.21 2.32
C THR A 297 6.50 19.31 1.10
N ALA A 298 7.58 18.67 0.67
CA ALA A 298 7.56 17.71 -0.43
C ALA A 298 6.69 16.50 -0.10
N ALA A 299 6.81 15.96 1.12
CA ALA A 299 6.01 14.86 1.62
C ALA A 299 4.50 15.21 1.64
N ARG A 300 4.13 16.38 2.18
CA ARG A 300 2.73 16.86 2.20
C ARG A 300 2.12 17.07 0.82
N ARG A 301 2.94 17.34 -0.20
CA ARG A 301 2.49 17.53 -1.59
C ARG A 301 2.37 16.22 -2.37
N ASP A 302 2.91 15.12 -1.84
CA ASP A 302 2.76 13.81 -2.41
C ASP A 302 1.57 13.09 -1.73
N ALA A 303 0.45 13.03 -2.44
CA ALA A 303 -0.77 12.41 -1.91
C ALA A 303 -0.56 10.92 -1.59
N GLY A 304 0.32 10.22 -2.31
CA GLY A 304 0.63 8.82 -2.04
C GLY A 304 1.34 8.67 -0.73
N TRP A 305 2.35 9.50 -0.56
CA TRP A 305 3.08 9.56 0.69
C TRP A 305 2.15 9.86 1.88
N VAL A 306 1.32 10.91 1.81
CA VAL A 306 0.42 11.30 2.92
C VAL A 306 -0.58 10.19 3.24
N PHE A 307 -1.13 9.56 2.20
CA PHE A 307 -2.09 8.49 2.39
C PHE A 307 -1.47 7.29 3.13
N PHE A 308 -0.36 6.73 2.63
CA PHE A 308 0.21 5.52 3.22
C PHE A 308 0.93 5.77 4.55
N ALA A 309 1.56 6.93 4.71
CA ALA A 309 2.33 7.24 5.91
C ALA A 309 1.45 7.69 7.08
N ILE A 310 0.35 8.38 6.82
CA ILE A 310 -0.46 9.03 7.86
C ILE A 310 -1.92 8.55 7.80
N ALA A 311 -2.60 8.78 6.68
CA ALA A 311 -4.05 8.57 6.62
C ALA A 311 -4.44 7.09 6.80
N MET A 312 -3.66 6.17 6.23
CA MET A 312 -3.92 4.74 6.29
C MET A 312 -3.73 4.19 7.70
N PRO A 313 -2.60 4.39 8.43
CA PRO A 313 -2.50 3.92 9.81
C PRO A 313 -3.59 4.52 10.73
N VAL A 314 -3.90 5.82 10.59
CA VAL A 314 -4.93 6.49 11.39
C VAL A 314 -6.33 5.95 11.06
N GLY A 315 -6.65 5.83 9.77
CA GLY A 315 -7.95 5.32 9.33
C GLY A 315 -8.14 3.84 9.64
N LEU A 316 -7.08 3.03 9.48
CA LEU A 316 -7.09 1.61 9.82
C LEU A 316 -7.22 1.41 11.32
N TYR A 317 -6.51 2.21 12.12
CA TYR A 317 -6.71 2.27 13.58
C TYR A 317 -8.19 2.52 13.92
N ALA A 318 -8.79 3.58 13.37
CA ALA A 318 -10.18 3.94 13.60
C ALA A 318 -11.13 2.80 13.25
N LEU A 319 -10.97 2.22 12.06
CA LEU A 319 -11.86 1.19 11.54
C LEU A 319 -11.79 -0.11 12.35
N MET A 320 -10.59 -0.54 12.75
CA MET A 320 -10.42 -1.77 13.54
C MET A 320 -10.76 -1.56 15.00
N ALA A 321 -10.40 -0.42 15.60
CA ALA A 321 -10.80 -0.11 16.96
C ALA A 321 -12.33 -0.13 17.07
N MET A 322 -13.08 0.48 16.14
CA MET A 322 -14.56 0.42 16.11
C MET A 322 -15.14 -1.00 16.05
N GLN A 323 -14.41 -1.98 15.49
CA GLN A 323 -14.87 -3.35 15.35
C GLN A 323 -14.47 -4.25 16.53
N LEU A 324 -13.38 -3.91 17.23
CA LEU A 324 -12.76 -4.77 18.25
C LEU A 324 -12.66 -4.12 19.64
N THR A 325 -13.34 -3.00 19.92
CA THR A 325 -13.29 -2.34 21.24
C THR A 325 -13.66 -3.29 22.39
N ASP A 326 -14.67 -4.14 22.20
CA ASP A 326 -15.19 -5.07 23.22
C ASP A 326 -14.63 -6.49 23.09
N ALA A 327 -13.59 -6.69 22.27
CA ALA A 327 -13.01 -8.02 22.08
C ALA A 327 -12.32 -8.51 23.36
N GLU A 328 -12.57 -9.78 23.75
CA GLU A 328 -11.83 -10.46 24.82
C GLU A 328 -10.33 -10.57 24.53
N PHE A 329 -9.95 -10.42 23.25
CA PHE A 329 -8.58 -10.49 22.80
C PHE A 329 -7.72 -9.33 23.33
N ARG A 330 -6.80 -9.65 24.25
CA ARG A 330 -5.86 -8.70 24.86
C ARG A 330 -4.41 -9.04 24.54
N PRO A 331 -3.85 -8.49 23.44
CA PRO A 331 -2.44 -8.68 23.10
C PRO A 331 -1.53 -8.21 24.25
N ARG A 332 -0.67 -9.10 24.75
CA ARG A 332 0.25 -8.84 25.89
C ARG A 332 -0.47 -8.24 27.13
N GLY A 333 -1.72 -8.63 27.37
CA GLY A 333 -2.51 -8.15 28.50
C GLY A 333 -3.03 -6.72 28.37
N MET A 334 -2.83 -6.06 27.22
CA MET A 334 -3.35 -4.72 26.94
C MET A 334 -4.67 -4.77 26.17
N ALA A 335 -5.50 -3.74 26.33
CA ALA A 335 -6.68 -3.56 25.50
C ALA A 335 -6.28 -3.46 24.02
N PHE A 336 -7.04 -4.09 23.13
CA PHE A 336 -6.78 -4.11 21.69
C PHE A 336 -6.58 -2.70 21.13
N ALA A 337 -7.42 -1.74 21.52
CA ALA A 337 -7.32 -0.34 21.08
C ALA A 337 -6.00 0.34 21.47
N VAL A 338 -5.37 -0.03 22.59
CA VAL A 338 -4.08 0.53 23.02
C VAL A 338 -2.95 -0.12 22.22
N TYR A 339 -2.94 -1.45 22.16
CA TYR A 339 -1.89 -2.19 21.45
C TYR A 339 -1.91 -1.92 19.95
N PHE A 340 -3.10 -1.83 19.35
CA PHE A 340 -3.25 -1.52 17.94
C PHE A 340 -2.83 -0.08 17.60
N ALA A 341 -3.00 0.87 18.54
CA ALA A 341 -2.48 2.23 18.38
C ALA A 341 -0.95 2.25 18.29
N VAL A 342 -0.27 1.45 19.14
CA VAL A 342 1.19 1.24 19.09
C VAL A 342 1.59 0.64 17.73
N GLY A 343 0.91 -0.43 17.30
CA GLY A 343 1.14 -1.07 16.00
C GLY A 343 1.01 -0.09 14.83
N MET A 344 -0.06 0.71 14.81
CA MET A 344 -0.29 1.70 13.74
C MET A 344 0.70 2.87 13.77
N ALA A 345 1.13 3.31 14.96
CA ALA A 345 2.21 4.29 15.10
C ALA A 345 3.54 3.74 14.56
N ALA A 346 3.88 2.50 14.90
CA ALA A 346 5.08 1.81 14.41
C ALA A 346 5.02 1.57 12.89
N TYR A 347 3.85 1.21 12.36
CA TYR A 347 3.63 1.02 10.93
C TYR A 347 3.79 2.34 10.15
N GLY A 348 3.18 3.43 10.61
CA GLY A 348 3.33 4.75 10.00
C GLY A 348 4.80 5.23 9.99
N ALA A 349 5.51 5.00 11.10
CA ALA A 349 6.94 5.24 11.19
C ALA A 349 7.74 4.37 10.19
N ALA A 350 7.41 3.08 10.08
CA ALA A 350 8.07 2.16 9.14
C ALA A 350 7.84 2.56 7.67
N VAL A 351 6.61 2.88 7.28
CA VAL A 351 6.30 3.35 5.92
C VAL A 351 7.08 4.63 5.60
N THR A 352 7.13 5.59 6.53
CA THR A 352 7.87 6.84 6.33
C THR A 352 9.39 6.64 6.29
N ALA A 353 9.94 5.88 7.23
CA ALA A 353 11.39 5.74 7.43
C ALA A 353 12.04 4.67 6.54
N PHE A 354 11.38 3.54 6.34
CA PHE A 354 11.93 2.39 5.63
C PHE A 354 11.50 2.30 4.16
N VAL A 355 10.33 2.84 3.80
CA VAL A 355 9.83 2.81 2.40
C VAL A 355 10.05 4.15 1.71
N ASN A 356 9.40 5.20 2.21
CA ASN A 356 9.28 6.46 1.49
C ASN A 356 10.57 7.29 1.47
N MET A 357 11.23 7.43 2.62
CA MET A 357 12.48 8.18 2.72
C MET A 357 13.58 7.64 1.79
N PRO A 358 13.92 6.35 1.79
CA PRO A 358 14.99 5.85 0.94
C PRO A 358 14.64 5.89 -0.55
N GLU A 359 13.37 5.69 -0.92
CA GLU A 359 12.90 5.92 -2.28
C GLU A 359 13.13 7.37 -2.71
N ALA A 360 12.80 8.35 -1.85
CA ALA A 360 13.00 9.76 -2.14
C ALA A 360 14.49 10.14 -2.29
N VAL A 361 15.36 9.54 -1.49
CA VAL A 361 16.81 9.74 -1.56
C VAL A 361 17.37 9.16 -2.86
N ALA A 362 16.99 7.93 -3.21
CA ALA A 362 17.45 7.29 -4.43
C ALA A 362 16.85 7.88 -5.70
N THR A 363 15.59 8.30 -5.69
CA THR A 363 15.01 9.07 -6.80
C THR A 363 15.76 10.40 -6.99
N GLY A 364 16.20 11.02 -5.88
CA GLY A 364 17.08 12.18 -5.93
C GLY A 364 18.45 11.87 -6.56
N ARG A 365 19.02 10.69 -6.25
CA ARG A 365 20.25 10.19 -6.89
C ARG A 365 20.05 9.97 -8.39
N ASP A 366 18.98 9.29 -8.79
CA ASP A 366 18.66 8.94 -10.18
C ASP A 366 18.49 10.19 -11.05
N ARG A 367 17.93 11.26 -10.48
CA ARG A 367 17.76 12.57 -11.14
C ARG A 367 19.00 13.48 -11.06
N LEU A 368 20.12 12.97 -10.53
CA LEU A 368 21.36 13.72 -10.30
C LEU A 368 21.16 14.95 -9.38
N LEU A 369 20.09 15.00 -8.58
CA LEU A 369 19.87 16.08 -7.61
C LEU A 369 20.99 16.09 -6.57
N LEU A 370 21.38 14.90 -6.10
CA LEU A 370 22.48 14.75 -5.15
C LEU A 370 23.83 15.27 -5.70
N LYS A 371 24.04 15.19 -7.02
CA LYS A 371 25.23 15.77 -7.67
C LYS A 371 25.17 17.30 -7.69
N ARG A 372 23.99 17.88 -7.94
CA ARG A 372 23.79 19.34 -7.94
C ARG A 372 23.94 19.94 -6.54
N LEU A 373 23.49 19.22 -5.51
CA LEU A 373 23.63 19.65 -4.11
C LEU A 373 25.08 19.84 -3.68
N ARG A 374 26.04 19.11 -4.27
CA ARG A 374 27.48 19.30 -3.98
C ARG A 374 28.04 20.64 -4.45
N GLY A 375 27.34 21.35 -5.34
CA GLY A 375 27.69 22.72 -5.74
C GLY A 375 27.06 23.80 -4.85
N THR A 376 26.34 23.41 -3.79
CA THR A 376 25.65 24.31 -2.86
C THR A 376 26.32 24.25 -1.48
N PRO A 377 26.08 25.22 -0.57
CA PRO A 377 26.60 25.16 0.80
C PRO A 377 26.02 24.00 1.64
N LEU A 378 25.03 23.25 1.13
CA LEU A 378 24.41 22.12 1.84
C LEU A 378 25.33 20.89 1.83
N ALA A 379 25.90 20.57 2.99
CA ALA A 379 26.72 19.40 3.18
C ALA A 379 25.88 18.10 3.10
N PRO A 380 26.47 16.99 2.63
CA PRO A 380 25.86 15.66 2.62
C PRO A 380 25.17 15.23 3.93
N TRP A 381 25.82 15.45 5.07
CA TRP A 381 25.26 15.07 6.36
C TRP A 381 24.06 15.95 6.74
N GLN A 382 24.04 17.22 6.34
CA GLN A 382 22.92 18.14 6.59
C GLN A 382 21.69 17.72 5.78
N TYR A 383 21.91 17.28 4.54
CA TYR A 383 20.85 16.71 3.71
C TYR A 383 20.23 15.47 4.38
N LEU A 384 21.05 14.53 4.83
CA LEU A 384 20.59 13.31 5.48
C LEU A 384 19.94 13.59 6.83
N ALA A 385 20.54 14.46 7.66
CA ALA A 385 19.97 14.87 8.93
C ALA A 385 18.61 15.54 8.75
N GLY A 386 18.46 16.47 7.78
CA GLY A 386 17.18 17.11 7.52
C GLY A 386 16.11 16.14 7.01
N ARG A 387 16.49 15.13 6.21
CA ARG A 387 15.59 14.04 5.80
C ARG A 387 15.17 13.18 6.99
N THR A 388 16.11 12.74 7.82
CA THR A 388 15.84 11.92 9.01
C THR A 388 14.97 12.67 10.02
N THR A 389 15.26 13.94 10.29
CA THR A 389 14.44 14.77 11.19
C THR A 389 13.03 14.98 10.62
N SER A 390 12.88 15.15 9.31
CA SER A 390 11.55 15.19 8.68
C SER A 390 10.78 13.87 8.89
N VAL A 391 11.45 12.73 8.78
CA VAL A 391 10.85 11.39 9.02
C VAL A 391 10.41 11.24 10.47
N LEU A 392 11.27 11.62 11.43
CA LEU A 392 10.93 11.59 12.86
C LEU A 392 9.73 12.48 13.18
N TRP A 393 9.70 13.69 12.62
CA TRP A 393 8.58 14.62 12.77
C TRP A 393 7.26 14.06 12.24
N ILE A 394 7.31 13.34 11.11
CA ILE A 394 6.13 12.72 10.53
C ILE A 394 5.66 11.52 11.36
N ALA A 395 6.57 10.68 11.82
CA ALA A 395 6.25 9.56 12.69
C ALA A 395 5.56 10.06 13.97
N LEU A 396 6.04 11.17 14.52
CA LEU A 396 5.41 11.85 15.66
C LEU A 396 3.99 12.33 15.34
N ILE A 397 3.78 13.00 14.19
CA ILE A 397 2.44 13.43 13.76
C ILE A 397 1.51 12.21 13.63
N THR A 398 1.99 11.12 13.02
CA THR A 398 1.17 9.92 12.81
C THR A 398 0.79 9.29 14.14
N ALA A 399 1.75 9.10 15.04
CA ALA A 399 1.50 8.60 16.39
C ALA A 399 0.53 9.52 17.14
N LEU A 400 0.73 10.84 17.09
CA LEU A 400 -0.17 11.80 17.72
C LEU A 400 -1.61 11.66 17.23
N LEU A 401 -1.82 11.53 15.91
CA LEU A 401 -3.15 11.36 15.34
C LEU A 401 -3.80 10.04 15.76
N VAL A 402 -3.04 8.94 15.74
CA VAL A 402 -3.52 7.62 16.17
C VAL A 402 -3.91 7.63 17.65
N PHE A 403 -3.01 8.08 18.54
CA PHE A 403 -3.27 8.11 19.98
C PHE A 403 -4.32 9.14 20.37
N ALA A 404 -4.38 10.32 19.73
CA ALA A 404 -5.43 11.30 19.97
C ALA A 404 -6.81 10.73 19.64
N LEU A 405 -6.92 9.97 18.54
CA LEU A 405 -8.16 9.28 18.19
C LEU A 405 -8.51 8.18 19.21
N GLY A 406 -7.49 7.43 19.67
CA GLY A 406 -7.64 6.41 20.71
C GLY A 406 -8.19 6.95 22.01
N VAL A 407 -7.61 8.05 22.50
CA VAL A 407 -8.04 8.73 23.74
C VAL A 407 -9.43 9.32 23.58
N ALA A 408 -9.73 9.94 22.43
CA ALA A 408 -10.99 10.64 22.22
C ALA A 408 -12.21 9.72 22.01
N TYR A 409 -12.03 8.56 21.37
CA TYR A 409 -13.16 7.71 20.92
C TYR A 409 -13.10 6.25 21.38
N PHE A 410 -11.93 5.74 21.80
CA PHE A 410 -11.73 4.29 22.05
C PHE A 410 -11.24 3.98 23.47
N GLY A 411 -11.35 4.94 24.40
CA GLY A 411 -11.01 4.73 25.80
C GLY A 411 -9.54 4.39 26.05
N VAL A 412 -8.62 4.81 25.15
CA VAL A 412 -7.19 4.59 25.36
C VAL A 412 -6.70 5.47 26.49
N GLU A 413 -6.30 4.85 27.59
CA GLU A 413 -5.67 5.52 28.73
C GLU A 413 -4.16 5.55 28.55
N LEU A 414 -3.59 6.76 28.46
CA LEU A 414 -2.16 6.98 28.45
C LEU A 414 -1.75 7.60 29.79
N ALA A 415 -1.00 6.86 30.59
CA ALA A 415 -0.40 7.43 31.81
C ALA A 415 0.57 8.57 31.41
N PRO A 416 0.37 9.82 31.89
CA PRO A 416 1.24 10.94 31.52
C PRO A 416 2.72 10.70 31.83
N ALA A 417 3.01 9.90 32.86
CA ALA A 417 4.36 9.49 33.24
C ALA A 417 5.05 8.60 32.18
N ASN A 418 4.28 7.85 31.39
CA ASN A 418 4.77 6.90 30.40
C ASN A 418 5.00 7.57 29.02
N VAL A 419 4.37 8.72 28.77
CA VAL A 419 4.46 9.44 27.49
C VAL A 419 5.91 9.82 27.11
N PRO A 420 6.76 10.38 27.99
CA PRO A 420 8.14 10.70 27.63
C PRO A 420 8.94 9.48 27.20
N LEU A 421 8.71 8.33 27.85
CA LEU A 421 9.38 7.08 27.48
C LEU A 421 8.88 6.55 26.14
N GLY A 422 7.55 6.53 25.93
CA GLY A 422 6.97 6.16 24.64
C GLY A 422 7.48 7.04 23.49
N LEU A 423 7.65 8.35 23.71
CA LEU A 423 8.26 9.25 22.73
C LEU A 423 9.72 8.90 22.45
N ALA A 424 10.52 8.61 23.48
CA ALA A 424 11.91 8.20 23.31
C ALA A 424 12.02 6.90 22.48
N VAL A 425 11.19 5.90 22.78
CA VAL A 425 11.16 4.63 22.04
C VAL A 425 10.64 4.83 20.61
N LEU A 426 9.61 5.66 20.41
CA LEU A 426 9.10 6.01 19.07
C LEU A 426 10.21 6.60 18.19
N LEU A 427 10.95 7.57 18.72
CA LEU A 427 12.03 8.23 18.00
C LEU A 427 13.21 7.27 17.74
N PHE A 428 13.57 6.44 18.73
CA PHE A 428 14.65 5.48 18.60
C PHE A 428 14.35 4.36 17.59
N GLY A 429 13.14 3.78 17.64
CA GLY A 429 12.67 2.81 16.67
C GLY A 429 12.57 3.39 15.26
N THR A 430 12.03 4.61 15.13
CA THR A 430 11.96 5.31 13.83
C THR A 430 13.36 5.58 13.27
N LEU A 431 14.33 5.96 14.11
CA LEU A 431 15.71 6.17 13.70
C LEU A 431 16.37 4.87 13.22
N THR A 432 16.09 3.75 13.91
CA THR A 432 16.55 2.41 13.53
C THR A 432 16.01 2.02 12.15
N LEU A 433 14.72 2.22 11.91
CA LEU A 433 14.09 1.96 10.60
C LEU A 433 14.59 2.90 9.50
N ALA A 434 14.90 4.16 9.83
CA ALA A 434 15.51 5.10 8.89
C ALA A 434 16.92 4.65 8.49
N ALA A 435 17.73 4.16 9.43
CA ALA A 435 19.05 3.58 9.14
C ALA A 435 18.94 2.35 8.22
N CYS A 436 17.97 1.46 8.48
CA CYS A 436 17.64 0.34 7.60
C CYS A 436 17.23 0.80 6.20
N GLY A 437 16.42 1.86 6.10
CA GLY A 437 16.05 2.49 4.84
C GLY A 437 17.27 3.03 4.08
N TYR A 438 18.17 3.75 4.74
CA TYR A 438 19.41 4.23 4.10
C TYR A 438 20.32 3.08 3.64
N ALA A 439 20.43 2.00 4.40
CA ALA A 439 21.14 0.79 3.98
C ALA A 439 20.53 0.21 2.69
N LEU A 440 19.19 0.15 2.62
CA LEU A 440 18.47 -0.29 1.44
C LEU A 440 18.74 0.63 0.23
N ALA A 441 18.71 1.95 0.43
CA ALA A 441 19.04 2.94 -0.62
C ALA A 441 20.49 2.85 -1.11
N ALA A 442 21.41 2.44 -0.24
CA ALA A 442 22.82 2.24 -0.57
C ALA A 442 23.04 0.98 -1.41
N ILE A 443 22.25 -0.08 -1.20
CA ILE A 443 22.39 -1.37 -1.89
C ILE A 443 21.66 -1.36 -3.25
N LEU A 444 20.47 -0.77 -3.32
CA LEU A 444 19.61 -0.87 -4.50
C LEU A 444 19.90 0.17 -5.58
N PRO A 445 19.74 -0.19 -6.87
CA PRO A 445 20.22 0.62 -7.99
C PRO A 445 19.32 1.80 -8.37
N SER A 446 18.02 1.78 -8.03
CA SER A 446 17.07 2.86 -8.42
C SER A 446 16.02 3.11 -7.35
N GLY A 447 15.45 4.32 -7.35
CA GLY A 447 14.34 4.69 -6.47
C GLY A 447 13.12 3.77 -6.64
N ARG A 448 12.77 3.44 -7.89
CA ARG A 448 11.70 2.48 -8.17
C ARG A 448 11.97 1.09 -7.60
N ALA A 449 13.21 0.60 -7.66
CA ALA A 449 13.55 -0.69 -7.06
C ALA A 449 13.39 -0.64 -5.52
N ILE A 450 13.76 0.48 -4.89
CA ILE A 450 13.65 0.66 -3.45
C ILE A 450 12.20 0.65 -2.99
N GLY A 451 11.32 1.44 -3.60
CA GLY A 451 9.91 1.48 -3.19
C GLY A 451 9.27 0.07 -3.22
N VAL A 452 9.65 -0.74 -4.21
CA VAL A 452 9.10 -2.08 -4.41
C VAL A 452 9.68 -3.08 -3.42
N VAL A 453 11.00 -3.11 -3.27
CA VAL A 453 11.67 -4.04 -2.35
C VAL A 453 11.34 -3.68 -0.89
N ALA A 454 11.28 -2.39 -0.56
CA ALA A 454 10.96 -1.94 0.79
C ALA A 454 9.55 -2.39 1.20
N VAL A 455 8.54 -2.21 0.35
CA VAL A 455 7.18 -2.70 0.64
C VAL A 455 7.12 -4.23 0.65
N ALA A 456 7.81 -4.89 -0.29
CA ALA A 456 7.87 -6.36 -0.33
C ALA A 456 8.53 -6.98 0.91
N ILE A 457 9.41 -6.24 1.61
CA ILE A 457 9.97 -6.64 2.90
C ILE A 457 9.04 -6.23 4.04
N LEU A 458 8.59 -4.98 4.06
CA LEU A 458 7.83 -4.40 5.17
C LEU A 458 6.50 -5.12 5.39
N LEU A 459 5.82 -5.51 4.31
CA LEU A 459 4.48 -6.06 4.40
C LEU A 459 4.43 -7.46 5.05
N PRO A 460 5.19 -8.48 4.60
CA PRO A 460 5.39 -9.72 5.36
C PRO A 460 5.80 -9.46 6.79
N LEU A 461 6.76 -8.55 6.98
CA LEU A 461 7.35 -8.30 8.28
C LEU A 461 6.32 -7.69 9.24
N ALA A 462 5.45 -6.80 8.77
CA ALA A 462 4.40 -6.19 9.57
C ALA A 462 3.41 -7.25 10.11
N PHE A 463 3.04 -8.23 9.29
CA PHE A 463 2.16 -9.31 9.72
C PHE A 463 2.79 -10.19 10.82
N ILE A 464 4.09 -10.51 10.71
CA ILE A 464 4.77 -11.37 11.68
C ILE A 464 5.37 -10.60 12.88
N SER A 465 5.36 -9.27 12.85
CA SER A 465 5.95 -8.40 13.90
C SER A 465 4.90 -7.79 14.83
N ASP A 466 3.74 -8.43 14.97
CA ASP A 466 2.61 -7.98 15.79
C ASP A 466 2.08 -6.57 15.49
N VAL A 467 2.38 -6.01 14.31
CA VAL A 467 1.79 -4.71 13.89
C VAL A 467 0.27 -4.85 13.73
N PHE A 468 -0.16 -6.01 13.23
CA PHE A 468 -1.55 -6.42 13.09
C PHE A 468 -1.77 -7.64 14.00
N PRO A 469 -2.23 -7.45 15.25
CA PRO A 469 -2.42 -8.56 16.16
C PRO A 469 -3.65 -9.38 15.73
N PHE A 470 -3.44 -10.65 15.38
CA PHE A 470 -4.49 -11.65 15.15
C PHE A 470 -4.40 -12.64 16.30
N GLY A 471 -5.51 -12.96 16.97
CA GLY A 471 -5.52 -13.64 18.27
C GLY A 471 -5.11 -15.12 18.33
N GLY A 472 -4.06 -15.51 17.61
CA GLY A 472 -3.45 -16.84 17.62
C GLY A 472 -1.94 -16.79 17.91
N THR A 473 -1.40 -17.94 18.34
CA THR A 473 0.05 -18.12 18.53
C THR A 473 0.71 -18.46 17.20
N MET A 474 1.63 -17.61 16.74
CA MET A 474 2.44 -17.92 15.56
C MET A 474 3.38 -19.11 15.83
N PRO A 475 3.66 -19.96 14.82
CA PRO A 475 4.64 -21.03 14.97
C PRO A 475 6.02 -20.51 15.41
N ASP A 476 6.71 -21.24 16.29
CA ASP A 476 7.99 -20.80 16.89
C ASP A 476 9.05 -20.39 15.87
N TRP A 477 9.14 -21.11 14.75
CA TRP A 477 10.10 -20.79 13.68
C TRP A 477 9.78 -19.44 13.00
N LEU A 478 8.50 -19.07 12.90
CA LEU A 478 8.08 -17.81 12.31
C LEU A 478 8.36 -16.65 13.27
N THR A 479 8.08 -16.85 14.55
CA THR A 479 8.45 -15.93 15.63
C THR A 479 9.96 -15.74 15.72
N ALA A 480 10.75 -16.81 15.54
CA ALA A 480 12.20 -16.74 15.47
C ALA A 480 12.69 -15.88 14.30
N ILE A 481 12.09 -16.03 13.10
CA ILE A 481 12.39 -15.15 11.96
C ILE A 481 12.02 -13.71 12.28
N ALA A 482 10.84 -13.45 12.84
CA ALA A 482 10.39 -12.10 13.18
C ALA A 482 11.36 -11.43 14.18
N SER A 483 11.81 -12.16 15.21
CA SER A 483 12.77 -11.71 16.22
C SER A 483 14.17 -11.35 15.68
N ALA A 484 14.49 -11.74 14.44
CA ALA A 484 15.73 -11.28 13.81
C ALA A 484 15.66 -9.82 13.34
N PHE A 485 14.46 -9.27 13.18
CA PHE A 485 14.22 -7.96 12.57
C PHE A 485 13.79 -6.90 13.58
N PRO A 486 14.08 -5.61 13.33
CA PRO A 486 13.84 -4.56 14.31
C PRO A 486 12.36 -4.21 14.49
N LEU A 487 11.47 -4.60 13.58
CA LEU A 487 10.08 -4.15 13.61
C LEU A 487 9.30 -4.75 14.80
N ILE A 488 9.50 -6.03 15.12
CA ILE A 488 8.82 -6.68 16.26
C ILE A 488 9.28 -6.07 17.59
N HIS A 489 10.59 -5.88 17.75
CA HIS A 489 11.19 -5.25 18.92
C HIS A 489 10.76 -3.78 19.07
N PHE A 490 10.56 -3.08 17.96
CA PHE A 490 10.02 -1.74 18.00
C PHE A 490 8.58 -1.71 18.53
N VAL A 491 7.71 -2.58 18.03
CA VAL A 491 6.33 -2.69 18.50
C VAL A 491 6.30 -3.10 19.98
N HIS A 492 7.08 -4.09 20.38
CA HIS A 492 7.12 -4.59 21.76
C HIS A 492 7.66 -3.54 22.73
N ALA A 493 8.78 -2.87 22.42
CA ALA A 493 9.32 -1.80 23.26
C ALA A 493 8.36 -0.61 23.37
N LEU A 494 7.69 -0.22 22.28
CA LEU A 494 6.74 0.88 22.30
C LEU A 494 5.48 0.53 23.10
N ALA A 495 5.02 -0.72 23.01
CA ALA A 495 3.88 -1.22 23.78
C ALA A 495 4.20 -1.31 25.27
N GLY A 496 5.39 -1.83 25.64
CA GLY A 496 5.85 -1.85 27.03
C GLY A 496 6.01 -0.44 27.61
N ALA A 497 6.57 0.49 26.83
CA ALA A 497 6.75 1.88 27.24
C ALA A 497 5.43 2.63 27.46
N LEU A 498 4.38 2.28 26.73
CA LEU A 498 3.05 2.91 26.81
C LEU A 498 2.01 2.05 27.54
N SER A 499 2.44 1.02 28.27
CA SER A 499 1.56 0.15 29.05
C SER A 499 0.76 0.97 30.09
N PRO A 500 -0.57 0.77 30.23
CA PRO A 500 -1.38 1.55 31.17
C PRO A 500 -1.05 1.34 32.65
N SER A 501 -0.58 0.14 33.04
CA SER A 501 -0.30 -0.20 34.44
C SER A 501 1.05 0.34 34.91
N GLN A 502 2.12 -0.04 34.22
CA GLN A 502 3.48 0.41 34.48
C GLN A 502 4.31 0.33 33.19
N ALA A 503 5.10 1.37 32.92
CA ALA A 503 6.04 1.35 31.81
C ALA A 503 7.10 0.26 32.05
N THR A 504 7.28 -0.60 31.06
CA THR A 504 8.28 -1.68 31.04
C THR A 504 9.18 -1.52 29.83
N LEU A 505 10.47 -1.80 30.01
CA LEU A 505 11.45 -1.82 28.93
C LEU A 505 12.15 -3.17 28.94
N GLU A 506 11.93 -3.93 27.88
CA GLU A 506 12.71 -5.12 27.62
C GLU A 506 14.05 -4.70 27.02
N TRP A 507 15.14 -4.94 27.75
CA TRP A 507 16.49 -4.57 27.31
C TRP A 507 16.90 -5.28 26.03
N LEU A 508 16.36 -6.48 25.78
CA LEU A 508 16.58 -7.21 24.55
C LEU A 508 16.04 -6.44 23.33
N ASP A 509 14.83 -5.89 23.42
CA ASP A 509 14.23 -5.13 22.33
C ASP A 509 15.08 -3.91 21.98
N LEU A 510 15.53 -3.16 23.01
CA LEU A 510 16.40 -2.01 22.83
C LEU A 510 17.78 -2.39 22.28
N ALA A 511 18.34 -3.51 22.73
CA ALA A 511 19.63 -4.00 22.24
C ALA A 511 19.57 -4.41 20.77
N VAL A 512 18.50 -5.09 20.34
CA VAL A 512 18.32 -5.47 18.93
C VAL A 512 18.10 -4.24 18.05
N LEU A 513 17.30 -3.27 18.50
CA LEU A 513 17.14 -1.98 17.82
C LEU A 513 18.47 -1.25 17.69
N ALA A 514 19.28 -1.20 18.76
CA ALA A 514 20.61 -0.59 18.73
C ALA A 514 21.56 -1.31 17.77
N ALA A 515 21.56 -2.64 17.77
CA ALA A 515 22.36 -3.45 16.85
C ALA A 515 22.00 -3.17 15.38
N TRP A 516 20.71 -3.13 15.05
CA TRP A 516 20.24 -2.79 13.71
C TRP A 516 20.57 -1.34 13.33
N LEU A 517 20.42 -0.39 14.25
CA LEU A 517 20.77 1.01 14.02
C LEU A 517 22.25 1.14 13.65
N VAL A 518 23.14 0.51 14.42
CA VAL A 518 24.60 0.55 14.17
C VAL A 518 24.94 -0.21 12.89
N GLY A 519 24.46 -1.43 12.72
CA GLY A 519 24.75 -2.29 11.56
C GLY A 519 24.26 -1.68 10.25
N ALA A 520 23.01 -1.22 10.19
CA ALA A 520 22.45 -0.58 9.02
C ALA A 520 23.13 0.76 8.70
N SER A 521 23.46 1.56 9.72
CA SER A 521 24.24 2.80 9.53
C SER A 521 25.63 2.51 8.95
N LEU A 522 26.30 1.46 9.42
CA LEU A 522 27.61 1.04 8.91
C LEU A 522 27.52 0.60 7.44
N VAL A 523 26.50 -0.18 7.09
CA VAL A 523 26.23 -0.58 5.69
C VAL A 523 25.94 0.64 4.83
N ALA A 524 25.10 1.56 5.31
CA ALA A 524 24.79 2.80 4.61
C ALA A 524 26.06 3.62 4.35
N VAL A 525 26.87 3.93 5.37
CA VAL A 525 28.10 4.71 5.22
C VAL A 525 29.09 4.04 4.25
N ARG A 526 29.25 2.71 4.31
CA ARG A 526 30.22 1.98 3.47
C ARG A 526 29.76 1.80 2.03
N ARG A 527 28.46 1.65 1.77
CA ARG A 527 27.92 1.32 0.45
C ARG A 527 27.26 2.50 -0.26
N PHE A 528 26.93 3.58 0.44
CA PHE A 528 26.16 4.68 -0.15
C PHE A 528 26.94 5.39 -1.25
N ARG A 529 26.29 5.50 -2.41
CA ARG A 529 26.83 6.18 -3.59
C ARG A 529 25.98 7.39 -3.94
N TRP A 530 26.66 8.51 -4.15
CA TRP A 530 26.04 9.79 -4.51
C TRP A 530 25.67 9.91 -5.98
N MET A 531 26.20 9.04 -6.83
CA MET A 531 25.93 8.99 -8.27
C MET A 531 25.30 7.65 -8.64
N PRO A 532 24.37 7.61 -9.61
CA PRO A 532 23.84 6.36 -10.13
C PRO A 532 24.95 5.58 -10.84
N THR A 533 24.94 4.26 -10.69
CA THR A 533 25.73 3.35 -11.53
C THR A 533 25.16 3.37 -12.94
N ARG A 534 26.02 3.64 -13.93
CA ARG A 534 25.65 3.62 -15.34
C ARG A 534 25.30 2.21 -15.79
#